data_AF-A0A9P7ETN1-F1
#
_entry.id   AF-A0A9P7ETN1-F1
#
_cell.length_a   1.000
_cell.length_b   1.000
_cell.length_c   1.000
_cell.angle_alpha   90.00
_cell.angle_beta   90.00
_cell.angle_gamma   90.00
#
_symmetry.space_group_name_H-M   'P 1'
#
loop_
_entity.id
_entity.type
_entity.pdbx_description
1 polymer ?
#
loop_
_entity_poly.entity_id
_entity_poly.type
_entity_poly.pdbx_seq_one_letter_code
_entity_poly.pdbx_strand_id
1 'polypeptide(L)'
;HQPQATCTCTDCINDRLVGCKNPHQCAKTAQHILDSLLPKYNPNTTPKKDHLTLTHRHLEKNTQARTQPQGEILFNPSITIRNSLTDCFRIFVDSSRPIEIPAYRLCVPLNGR
;
A
#
# COMPACT_ATOMS: atom_id res chain seq x y z
N HIS A 1 9.41 -11.15 26.50
CA HIS A 1 8.64 -12.30 25.96
C HIS A 1 9.35 -13.61 26.30
N GLN A 2 8.61 -14.69 26.57
CA GLN A 2 9.13 -16.05 26.76
C GLN A 2 8.37 -17.01 25.84
N PRO A 3 9.03 -18.02 25.23
CA PRO A 3 8.43 -18.88 24.21
C PRO A 3 7.51 -19.96 24.80
N GLN A 4 6.50 -19.54 25.57
CA GLN A 4 5.54 -20.39 26.23
C GLN A 4 4.15 -19.76 26.23
N ALA A 5 3.11 -20.59 26.34
CA ALA A 5 1.71 -20.14 26.30
C ALA A 5 1.35 -19.19 27.47
N THR A 6 2.03 -19.33 28.60
CA THR A 6 1.78 -18.64 29.86
C THR A 6 2.71 -17.45 30.12
N CYS A 7 3.38 -16.93 29.08
CA CYS A 7 4.28 -15.78 29.24
C CYS A 7 3.57 -14.60 29.95
N THR A 8 4.22 -14.03 30.95
CA THR A 8 3.68 -12.98 31.83
C THR A 8 3.96 -11.55 31.35
N CYS A 9 4.48 -11.37 30.13
CA CYS A 9 4.65 -10.02 29.59
C CYS A 9 3.30 -9.39 29.21
N THR A 10 3.25 -8.05 29.25
CA THR A 10 2.03 -7.25 29.03
C THR A 10 1.30 -7.64 27.74
N ASP A 11 2.03 -7.77 26.62
CA ASP A 11 1.43 -8.10 25.31
C ASP A 11 0.72 -9.47 25.34
N CYS A 12 1.39 -10.50 25.86
CA CYS A 12 0.80 -11.83 25.97
C CYS A 12 -0.38 -11.89 26.95
N ILE A 13 -0.40 -11.05 27.98
CA ILE A 13 -1.56 -10.92 28.87
C ILE A 13 -2.73 -10.31 28.10
N ASN A 14 -2.51 -9.21 27.39
CA ASN A 14 -3.54 -8.53 26.60
C ASN A 14 -4.12 -9.46 25.52
N ASP A 15 -3.28 -10.19 24.80
CA ASP A 15 -3.71 -11.16 23.80
C ASP A 15 -4.59 -12.27 24.41
N ARG A 16 -4.26 -12.75 25.62
CA ARG A 16 -5.09 -13.73 26.32
C ARG A 16 -6.42 -13.15 26.79
N LEU A 17 -6.43 -11.88 27.23
CA LEU A 17 -7.66 -11.20 27.65
C LEU A 17 -8.67 -11.06 26.50
N VAL A 18 -8.22 -10.95 25.25
CA VAL A 18 -9.08 -10.94 24.07
C VAL A 18 -9.41 -12.35 23.52
N GLY A 19 -8.99 -13.41 24.23
CA GLY A 19 -9.37 -14.79 23.94
C GLY A 19 -8.32 -15.65 23.23
N CYS A 20 -7.10 -15.14 22.99
CA CYS A 20 -6.03 -15.96 22.43
C CYS A 20 -5.53 -17.00 23.44
N LYS A 21 -5.51 -18.29 23.07
CA LYS A 21 -5.08 -19.37 23.99
C LYS A 21 -3.57 -19.50 24.13
N ASN A 22 -2.82 -19.15 23.07
CA ASN A 22 -1.37 -19.27 23.03
C ASN A 22 -0.77 -18.16 22.16
N PRO A 23 -0.54 -16.96 22.72
CA PRO A 23 0.00 -15.81 21.98
C PRO A 23 1.33 -16.11 21.30
N HIS A 24 2.20 -16.92 21.91
CA HIS A 24 3.48 -17.29 21.32
C HIS A 24 3.30 -18.09 20.02
N GLN A 25 2.35 -19.03 19.99
CA GLN A 25 2.07 -19.82 18.79
C GLN A 25 1.53 -18.92 17.67
N CYS A 26 0.63 -17.98 18.00
CA CYS A 26 0.13 -16.99 17.04
C CYS A 26 1.27 -16.14 16.44
N ALA A 27 2.18 -15.66 17.28
CA ALA A 27 3.35 -14.91 16.83
C ALA A 27 4.27 -15.75 15.91
N LYS A 28 4.49 -17.04 16.24
CA LYS A 28 5.23 -17.96 15.37
C LYS A 28 4.55 -18.16 14.01
N THR A 29 3.24 -18.39 13.99
CA THR A 29 2.48 -18.52 12.75
C THR A 29 2.57 -17.24 11.91
N ALA A 30 2.41 -16.07 12.55
CA ALA A 30 2.55 -14.78 11.86
C ALA A 30 3.94 -14.62 11.26
N GLN A 31 4.99 -14.99 11.99
CA GLN A 31 6.36 -14.99 11.49
C GLN A 31 6.52 -15.92 10.28
N HIS A 32 6.01 -17.15 10.34
CA HIS A 32 6.04 -18.08 9.20
C HIS A 32 5.34 -17.52 7.96
N ILE A 33 4.21 -16.83 8.13
CA ILE A 33 3.51 -16.17 7.02
C ILE A 33 4.42 -15.08 6.44
N LEU A 34 4.97 -14.20 7.28
CA LEU A 34 5.87 -13.14 6.85
C LEU A 34 7.10 -13.67 6.11
N ASP A 35 7.69 -14.77 6.60
CA ASP A 35 8.86 -15.41 5.99
C ASP A 35 8.53 -16.06 4.63
N SER A 36 7.27 -16.45 4.41
CA SER A 36 6.81 -17.00 3.13
C SER A 36 6.51 -15.95 2.06
N LEU A 37 6.43 -14.67 2.43
CA LEU A 37 6.16 -13.59 1.49
C LEU A 37 7.36 -13.39 0.55
N LEU A 38 7.06 -13.27 -0.75
CA LEU A 38 8.08 -12.86 -1.73
C LEU A 38 8.70 -11.52 -1.29
N PRO A 39 9.99 -11.27 -1.58
CA PRO A 39 10.65 -10.04 -1.14
C PRO A 39 9.89 -8.77 -1.50
N LYS A 40 9.28 -8.69 -2.69
CA LYS A 40 8.47 -7.55 -3.11
C LYS A 40 7.33 -7.19 -2.14
N TYR A 41 6.77 -8.16 -1.42
CA TYR A 41 5.64 -8.01 -0.52
C TYR A 41 6.01 -8.16 0.96
N ASN A 42 7.26 -8.49 1.26
CA ASN A 42 7.71 -8.71 2.62
C ASN A 42 8.16 -7.38 3.26
N PRO A 43 7.48 -6.90 4.32
CA PRO A 43 7.78 -5.62 4.95
C PRO A 43 9.17 -5.57 5.61
N ASN A 44 9.75 -6.74 5.93
CA ASN A 44 11.08 -6.83 6.54
C ASN A 44 12.21 -6.72 5.50
N THR A 45 11.89 -6.75 4.20
CA THR A 45 12.89 -6.60 3.16
C THR A 45 13.08 -5.13 2.80
N THR A 46 14.34 -4.72 2.66
CA THR A 46 14.65 -3.38 2.15
C THR A 46 14.26 -3.32 0.67
N PRO A 47 13.39 -2.39 0.25
CA PRO A 47 13.07 -2.22 -1.16
C PRO A 47 14.35 -1.92 -1.94
N LYS A 48 14.51 -2.57 -3.11
CA LYS A 48 15.60 -2.21 -4.04
C LYS A 48 15.42 -0.74 -4.43
N LYS A 49 16.51 0.04 -4.40
CA LYS A 49 16.49 1.40 -4.96
C LYS A 49 16.11 1.31 -6.43
N ASP A 50 14.96 1.86 -6.77
CA ASP A 50 14.39 1.83 -8.11
C ASP A 50 14.92 3.00 -8.98
N HIS A 51 15.58 3.98 -8.35
CA HIS A 51 16.04 5.24 -8.97
C HIS A 51 14.93 6.01 -9.69
N LEU A 52 13.67 5.76 -9.31
CA LEU A 52 12.51 6.37 -9.95
C LEU A 52 12.11 7.69 -9.29
N THR A 53 12.67 8.01 -8.11
CA THR A 53 12.51 9.32 -7.48
C THR A 53 13.03 10.41 -8.41
N LEU A 54 12.20 11.43 -8.67
CA LEU A 54 12.60 12.54 -9.51
C LEU A 54 13.80 13.28 -8.92
N THR A 55 14.78 13.57 -9.79
CA THR A 55 15.90 14.45 -9.46
C THR A 55 15.40 15.89 -9.34
N HIS A 56 16.19 16.77 -8.71
CA HIS A 56 15.90 18.20 -8.61
C HIS A 56 15.56 18.81 -9.98
N ARG A 57 16.35 18.48 -11.00
CA ARG A 57 16.15 18.95 -12.38
C ARG A 57 14.82 18.48 -12.98
N HIS A 58 14.39 17.25 -12.69
CA HIS A 58 13.10 16.75 -13.14
C HIS A 58 11.94 17.48 -12.46
N LEU A 59 12.08 17.81 -11.16
CA LEU A 59 11.08 18.59 -10.44
C LEU A 59 10.95 20.02 -10.99
N GLU A 60 12.07 20.70 -11.27
CA GLU A 60 12.07 22.03 -11.88
C GLU A 60 11.38 22.03 -13.25
N LYS A 61 11.72 21.05 -14.11
CA LYS A 61 11.07 20.89 -15.41
C LYS A 61 9.57 20.65 -15.28
N ASN A 62 9.14 19.81 -14.33
CA ASN A 62 7.72 19.61 -14.06
C ASN A 62 7.03 20.90 -13.60
N THR A 63 7.68 21.72 -12.77
CA THR A 63 7.14 23.02 -12.34
C THR A 63 6.94 23.96 -13.51
N GLN A 64 7.91 24.02 -14.43
CA GLN A 64 7.81 24.84 -15.65
C GLN A 64 6.75 24.30 -16.62
N ALA A 65 6.68 22.99 -16.83
CA ALA A 65 5.69 22.38 -17.72
C ALA A 65 4.24 22.62 -17.26
N ARG A 66 3.99 22.77 -15.95
CA ARG A 66 2.65 23.10 -15.42
C ARG A 66 2.12 24.45 -15.86
N THR A 67 2.99 25.40 -16.20
CA THR A 67 2.56 26.73 -16.68
C THR A 67 2.32 26.76 -18.19
N GLN A 68 2.61 25.66 -18.90
CA GLN A 68 2.47 25.57 -20.35
C GLN A 68 1.18 24.80 -20.71
N PRO A 69 0.43 25.23 -21.74
CA PRO A 69 -0.82 24.57 -22.16
C PRO A 69 -0.66 23.09 -22.55
N GLN A 70 0.55 22.66 -22.93
CA GLN A 70 0.88 21.29 -23.35
C GLN A 70 2.19 20.79 -22.71
N GLY A 71 2.54 21.31 -21.52
CA GLY A 71 3.78 20.90 -20.87
C GLY A 71 3.73 19.44 -20.42
N GLU A 72 4.76 18.68 -20.81
CA GLU A 72 4.90 17.28 -20.39
C GLU A 72 5.32 17.20 -18.92
N ILE A 73 4.56 16.43 -18.14
CA ILE A 73 4.83 16.19 -16.72
C ILE A 73 5.34 14.77 -16.54
N LEU A 74 6.57 14.64 -16.06
CA LEU A 74 7.12 13.36 -15.66
C LEU A 74 6.51 12.94 -14.32
N PHE A 75 5.85 11.78 -14.28
CA PHE A 75 5.27 11.27 -13.04
C PHE A 75 6.35 10.92 -12.01
N ASN A 76 6.13 11.31 -10.74
CA ASN A 76 7.02 10.95 -9.62
C ASN A 76 6.41 9.79 -8.82
N PRO A 77 6.88 8.55 -9.01
CA PRO A 77 6.34 7.38 -8.29
C PRO A 77 6.72 7.36 -6.81
N SER A 78 7.59 8.25 -6.34
CA SER A 78 7.96 8.38 -4.93
C SER A 78 7.09 9.40 -4.16
N ILE A 79 6.07 9.99 -4.79
CA ILE A 79 5.09 10.81 -4.07
C ILE A 79 4.30 9.90 -3.12
N THR A 80 4.58 10.02 -1.83
CA THR A 80 3.74 9.47 -0.77
C THR A 80 2.72 10.52 -0.35
N ILE A 81 1.43 10.23 -0.54
CA ILE A 81 0.35 11.19 -0.27
C ILE A 81 0.07 11.23 1.23
N ARG A 82 0.01 12.44 1.81
CA ARG A 82 -0.30 12.66 3.23
C ARG A 82 -1.71 13.21 3.47
N ASN A 83 -2.42 13.64 2.43
CA ASN A 83 -3.54 14.58 2.58
C ASN A 83 -4.89 14.00 2.10
N SER A 84 -5.09 13.78 0.79
CA SER A 84 -6.40 13.43 0.22
C SER A 84 -6.31 12.37 -0.89
N LEU A 85 -7.33 11.49 -0.98
CA LEU A 85 -7.47 10.51 -2.07
C LEU A 85 -7.64 11.16 -3.45
N THR A 86 -8.13 12.40 -3.53
CA THR A 86 -8.25 13.14 -4.80
C THR A 86 -6.89 13.43 -5.43
N ASP A 87 -5.81 13.41 -4.65
CA ASP A 87 -4.45 13.60 -5.14
C ASP A 87 -3.88 12.31 -5.76
N CYS A 88 -4.49 11.15 -5.46
CA CYS A 88 -4.05 9.83 -5.92
C CYS A 88 -4.57 9.48 -7.32
N PHE A 89 -5.77 9.92 -7.66
CA PHE A 89 -6.48 9.44 -8.84
C PHE A 89 -6.84 10.60 -9.77
N ARG A 90 -6.57 10.42 -11.06
CA ARG A 90 -7.05 11.30 -12.12
C ARG A 90 -7.90 10.48 -13.06
N ILE A 91 -9.14 10.94 -13.28
CA ILE A 91 -10.07 10.33 -14.22
C ILE A 91 -10.00 11.13 -15.52
N PHE A 92 -9.65 10.46 -16.61
CA PHE A 92 -9.65 11.04 -17.94
C PHE A 92 -10.89 10.53 -18.69
N VAL A 93 -11.73 11.45 -19.14
CA VAL A 93 -12.94 11.16 -19.93
C VAL A 93 -12.94 12.06 -21.15
N ASP A 94 -13.26 11.51 -22.31
CA ASP A 94 -13.54 12.28 -23.51
C ASP A 94 -14.96 12.87 -23.40
N SER A 95 -15.06 14.20 -23.23
CA SER A 95 -16.35 14.89 -23.09
C SER A 95 -17.18 14.89 -24.37
N SER A 96 -16.57 14.59 -25.52
CA SER A 96 -17.28 14.50 -26.80
C SER A 96 -17.96 13.15 -27.03
N ARG A 97 -17.68 12.15 -26.17
CA ARG A 97 -18.23 10.79 -26.26
C ARG A 97 -18.93 10.44 -24.95
N PRO A 98 -20.26 10.65 -24.85
CA PRO A 98 -21.00 10.17 -23.69
C PRO A 98 -20.86 8.64 -23.61
N ILE A 99 -20.31 8.15 -22.49
CA ILE A 99 -20.19 6.73 -22.22
C ILE A 99 -21.55 6.27 -21.68
N GLU A 100 -22.37 5.66 -22.53
CA GLU A 100 -23.67 5.09 -22.14
C GLU A 100 -23.54 3.77 -21.36
N ILE A 101 -22.33 3.20 -21.32
CA ILE A 101 -22.07 1.94 -20.63
C ILE A 101 -21.79 2.26 -19.15
N PRO A 102 -22.61 1.75 -18.20
CA PRO A 102 -22.36 1.95 -16.78
C PRO A 102 -21.01 1.37 -16.39
N ALA A 103 -20.32 2.02 -15.45
CA ALA A 103 -19.06 1.54 -14.92
C ALA A 103 -19.19 0.08 -14.47
N TYR A 104 -18.30 -0.78 -14.96
CA TYR A 104 -18.29 -2.20 -14.63
C TYR A 104 -18.13 -2.36 -13.11
N ARG A 105 -19.19 -2.82 -12.44
CA ARG A 105 -19.11 -3.20 -11.03
C ARG A 105 -18.57 -4.62 -10.97
N LEU A 106 -17.41 -4.80 -10.35
CA LEU A 106 -16.91 -6.12 -10.01
C LEU A 106 -17.96 -6.81 -9.13
N CYS A 107 -18.60 -7.87 -9.64
CA CYS A 107 -19.42 -8.74 -8.82
C CYS A 107 -18.54 -9.35 -7.74
N VAL A 108 -19.08 -9.46 -6.52
CA VAL A 108 -18.43 -10.19 -5.43
C VAL A 108 -18.20 -11.62 -5.93
N PRO A 109 -16.97 -12.17 -5.86
CA PRO A 109 -16.73 -13.54 -6.26
C PRO A 109 -17.60 -14.47 -5.40
N LEU A 110 -18.22 -15.47 -6.04
CA LEU A 110 -19.19 -16.40 -5.43
C LEU A 110 -18.70 -17.15 -4.17
N ASN A 111 -17.42 -17.03 -3.81
CA ASN A 111 -16.78 -17.74 -2.70
C ASN A 111 -15.94 -16.83 -1.77
N GLY A 112 -16.23 -15.53 -1.69
CA GLY A 112 -15.61 -14.66 -0.68
C GLY A 112 -16.10 -15.00 0.73
N ARG A 113 -15.44 -15.96 1.39
CA ARG A 113 -15.52 -16.18 2.84
C ARG A 113 -14.53 -15.29 3.57
#